data_AF-A0A0C3N9G8-F1
#
_entry.id   AF-A0A0C3N9G8-F1
#
_cell.length_a   1.000
_cell.length_b   1.000
_cell.length_c   1.000
_cell.angle_alpha   90.00
_cell.angle_beta   90.00
_cell.angle_gamma   90.00
#
_symmetry.space_group_name_H-M   'P 1'
#
loop_
_entity.id
_entity.type
_entity.pdbx_description
1 polymer ?
#
loop_
_entity_poly.entity_id
_entity_poly.type
_entity_poly.pdbx_seq_one_letter_code
_entity_poly.pdbx_strand_id
1 'polypeptide(L)'
;MYLLNARTQKLEHFLDLPPYAILSHAWQSGEAHRFHEIGTPGVCQKPGYDKVQGCCTLALQHGLDYVWIDTCCADANSIAAFDEALNSSYAWFNQAAVCFVYLHDVESRERPEQESSTFRRSKWFSRAWTLQELLAPGNVFFFAKDWKEIGTKAGLASVISSVTGIHTDALMHPERVPHFSVATRMSWAKGRKSSKPEDRVYALMGLFGVNLPIVYGQGETETFMKLQHEIIKKSDDQSILAWRFFTCAPSPRTSSFLADSPDYFADCGDVHRIP
;
A
#
# COMPACT_ATOMS: atom_id res chain seq x y z
N MET A 1 8.25 -1.85 17.37
CA MET A 1 7.85 -0.85 16.33
C MET A 1 8.06 0.55 16.89
N TYR A 2 8.62 1.46 16.10
CA TYR A 2 8.70 2.87 16.49
C TYR A 2 7.45 3.64 16.04
N LEU A 3 6.95 4.50 16.91
CA LEU A 3 5.85 5.42 16.63
C LEU A 3 6.28 6.84 16.97
N LEU A 4 5.77 7.81 16.21
CA LEU A 4 5.97 9.22 16.47
C LEU A 4 4.86 9.73 17.40
N ASN A 5 5.24 10.31 18.53
CA ASN A 5 4.32 10.99 19.42
C ASN A 5 3.83 12.29 18.76
N ALA A 6 2.53 12.40 18.49
CA ALA A 6 1.94 13.49 17.74
C ALA A 6 2.04 14.85 18.46
N ARG A 7 2.17 14.84 19.80
CA ARG A 7 2.29 16.06 20.62
C ARG A 7 3.74 16.53 20.73
N THR A 8 4.64 15.59 21.00
CA THR A 8 6.04 15.92 21.33
C THR A 8 6.97 15.84 20.12
N GLN A 9 6.52 15.21 19.03
CA GLN A 9 7.31 14.94 17.82
C GLN A 9 8.58 14.13 18.11
N LYS A 10 8.51 13.24 19.13
CA LYS A 10 9.58 12.30 19.48
C LYS A 10 9.20 10.88 19.07
N LEU A 11 10.20 10.13 18.59
CA LEU A 11 10.05 8.70 18.31
C LEU A 11 10.15 7.91 19.61
N GLU A 12 9.22 6.98 19.78
CA GLU A 12 9.12 6.09 20.94
C GLU A 12 9.02 4.63 20.45
N HIS A 13 9.71 3.71 21.11
CA HIS A 13 9.70 2.29 20.75
C HIS A 13 8.66 1.53 21.57
N PHE A 14 7.84 0.73 20.89
CA PHE A 14 6.79 -0.09 21.50
C PHE A 14 6.96 -1.56 21.14
N LEU A 15 6.84 -2.41 22.16
CA LEU A 15 6.63 -3.86 22.01
C LEU A 15 5.13 -4.16 21.92
N ASP A 16 4.36 -3.62 22.86
CA ASP A 16 2.91 -3.61 22.83
C ASP A 16 2.42 -2.30 22.21
N LEU A 17 1.75 -2.38 21.06
CA LEU A 17 1.38 -1.20 20.28
C LEU A 17 0.19 -0.46 20.92
N PRO A 18 0.33 0.85 21.23
CA PRO A 18 -0.84 1.68 21.55
C PRO A 18 -1.68 1.91 20.29
N PRO A 19 -2.94 2.37 20.40
CA PRO A 19 -3.69 2.85 19.25
C PRO A 19 -2.92 3.96 18.52
N TYR A 20 -2.81 3.84 17.19
CA TYR A 20 -2.06 4.79 16.37
C TYR A 20 -2.77 5.05 15.04
N ALA A 21 -2.50 6.23 14.47
CA ALA A 21 -2.83 6.52 13.09
C ALA A 21 -1.66 6.13 12.18
N ILE A 22 -1.93 5.77 10.93
CA ILE A 22 -0.89 5.46 9.94
C ILE A 22 -1.04 6.36 8.72
N LEU A 23 0.07 6.90 8.20
CA LEU A 23 0.07 7.71 6.99
C LEU A 23 0.40 6.87 5.76
N SER A 24 -0.48 6.93 4.76
CA SER A 24 -0.22 6.46 3.40
C SER A 24 -0.09 7.66 2.46
N HIS A 25 0.94 7.67 1.62
CA HIS A 25 1.15 8.75 0.67
C HIS A 25 2.02 8.32 -0.53
N ALA A 26 1.92 9.07 -1.64
CA ALA A 26 2.85 8.92 -2.74
C ALA A 26 4.12 9.74 -2.44
N TRP A 27 5.27 9.07 -2.40
CA TRP A 27 6.57 9.72 -2.19
C TRP A 27 6.84 10.76 -3.26
N GLN A 28 7.25 11.96 -2.85
CA GLN A 28 7.70 13.01 -3.76
C GLN A 28 9.24 13.09 -3.77
N SER A 29 9.80 13.55 -4.88
CA SER A 29 11.25 13.71 -4.99
C SER A 29 11.75 14.73 -3.96
N GLY A 30 12.75 14.35 -3.17
CA GLY A 30 13.34 15.22 -2.15
C GLY A 30 12.76 15.08 -0.74
N GLU A 31 11.75 14.21 -0.55
CA GLU A 31 11.23 13.86 0.78
C GLU A 31 12.18 12.87 1.44
N ALA A 32 13.08 13.39 2.27
CA ALA A 32 14.07 12.60 2.98
C ALA A 32 14.26 13.16 4.39
N HIS A 33 13.18 13.16 5.17
CA HIS A 33 13.34 13.13 6.62
C HIS A 33 13.61 11.69 7.00
N ARG A 34 14.73 11.44 7.65
CA ARG A 34 15.09 10.10 8.11
C ARG A 34 14.73 9.94 9.57
N PHE A 35 14.51 8.71 9.99
CA PHE A 35 14.32 8.29 11.39
C PHE A 35 15.17 9.10 12.40
N HIS A 36 16.45 9.30 12.10
CA HIS A 36 17.42 9.97 12.98
C HIS A 36 17.29 11.50 13.06
N GLU A 37 16.53 12.12 12.16
CA GLU A 37 16.44 13.58 12.04
C GLU A 37 15.22 14.16 12.75
N ILE A 38 14.29 13.29 13.13
CA ILE A 38 13.04 13.66 13.79
C ILE A 38 13.34 14.09 15.22
N GLY A 39 12.77 15.22 15.63
CA GLY A 39 13.06 15.85 16.92
C GLY A 39 14.34 16.70 16.94
N THR A 40 15.09 16.79 15.83
CA THR A 40 16.27 17.69 15.74
C THR A 40 15.88 19.12 15.36
N PRO A 41 16.64 20.15 15.81
CA PRO A 41 16.43 21.52 15.35
C PRO A 41 16.57 21.61 13.82
N GLY A 42 15.58 22.21 13.15
CA GLY A 42 15.59 22.43 11.70
C GLY A 42 14.90 21.34 10.86
N VAL A 43 14.47 20.22 11.46
CA VAL A 43 13.69 19.20 10.73
C VAL A 43 12.40 19.78 10.13
N CYS A 44 11.83 20.79 10.79
CA CYS A 44 10.62 21.49 10.34
C CYS A 44 10.78 22.32 9.05
N GLN A 45 12.02 22.58 8.63
CA GLN A 45 12.33 23.35 7.42
C GLN A 45 12.60 22.45 6.21
N LYS A 46 12.72 21.13 6.43
CA LYS A 46 13.03 20.19 5.37
C LYS A 46 11.76 19.84 4.54
N PRO A 47 11.91 19.53 3.24
CA PRO A 47 10.78 19.20 2.38
C PRO A 47 10.05 17.92 2.80
N GLY A 48 8.72 18.00 2.98
CA GLY A 48 7.86 16.88 3.38
C GLY A 48 7.46 16.90 4.86
N TYR A 49 8.01 17.81 5.68
CA TYR A 49 7.68 17.88 7.11
C TYR A 49 6.24 18.34 7.36
N ASP A 50 5.72 19.13 6.43
CA ASP A 50 4.32 19.54 6.39
C ASP A 50 3.40 18.32 6.47
N LYS A 51 3.80 17.18 5.89
CA LYS A 51 3.01 15.94 5.98
C LYS A 51 3.03 15.31 7.36
N VAL A 52 4.20 15.34 8.01
CA VAL A 52 4.34 14.86 9.39
C VAL A 52 3.46 15.71 10.30
N GLN A 53 3.50 17.03 10.15
CA GLN A 53 2.66 17.96 10.94
C GLN A 53 1.17 17.76 10.66
N GLY A 54 0.77 17.63 9.39
CA GLY A 54 -0.62 17.37 9.00
C GLY A 54 -1.14 16.05 9.59
N CYS A 55 -0.36 14.98 9.47
CA CYS A 55 -0.68 13.67 10.03
C CYS A 55 -0.82 13.72 11.57
N CYS A 56 0.14 14.32 12.27
CA CYS A 56 0.06 14.49 13.73
C CYS A 56 -1.17 15.31 14.15
N THR A 57 -1.49 16.38 13.40
CA THR A 57 -2.66 17.22 13.68
C THR A 57 -3.96 16.43 13.54
N LEU A 58 -4.11 15.66 12.46
CA LEU A 58 -5.27 14.79 12.27
C LEU A 58 -5.35 13.70 13.32
N ALA A 59 -4.23 13.06 13.67
CA ALA A 59 -4.22 12.02 14.70
C ALA A 59 -4.78 12.55 16.03
N LEU A 60 -4.33 13.74 16.46
CA LEU A 60 -4.82 14.38 17.67
C LEU A 60 -6.32 14.74 17.60
N GLN A 61 -6.81 15.17 16.42
CA GLN A 61 -8.24 15.42 16.21
C GLN A 61 -9.08 14.14 16.30
N HIS A 62 -8.49 13.00 15.93
CA HIS A 62 -9.08 11.67 16.06
C HIS A 62 -8.83 11.03 17.44
N GLY A 63 -8.24 11.77 18.40
CA GLY A 63 -7.98 11.27 19.76
C GLY A 63 -6.83 10.27 19.86
N LEU A 64 -5.90 10.27 18.91
CA LEU A 64 -4.73 9.39 18.85
C LEU A 64 -3.46 10.18 19.14
N ASP A 65 -2.66 9.69 20.09
CA ASP A 65 -1.41 10.34 20.49
C ASP A 65 -0.21 9.91 19.65
N TYR A 66 -0.35 8.85 18.83
CA TYR A 66 0.74 8.24 18.10
C TYR A 66 0.43 8.11 16.61
N VAL A 67 1.45 8.33 15.78
CA VAL A 67 1.39 8.10 14.34
C VAL A 67 2.54 7.23 13.86
N TRP A 68 2.28 6.41 12.83
CA TRP A 68 3.31 5.76 12.05
C TRP A 68 3.39 6.39 10.66
N ILE A 69 4.59 6.77 10.26
CA ILE A 69 4.89 7.29 8.93
C ILE A 69 6.20 6.64 8.49
N ASP A 70 6.22 6.01 7.33
CA ASP A 70 7.35 5.27 6.78
C ASP A 70 8.67 6.08 6.79
N THR A 71 8.64 7.34 6.37
CA THR A 71 9.83 8.21 6.31
C THR A 71 10.49 8.43 7.68
N CYS A 72 9.71 8.53 8.76
CA CYS A 72 10.24 8.80 10.09
C CYS A 72 10.28 7.60 11.03
N CYS A 73 9.42 6.59 10.85
CA CYS A 73 9.29 5.48 11.80
C CYS A 73 10.02 4.21 11.33
N ALA A 74 10.31 4.08 10.04
CA ALA A 74 11.14 2.99 9.55
C ALA A 74 12.62 3.40 9.63
N ASP A 75 13.40 2.71 10.46
CA ASP A 75 14.83 2.90 10.50
C ASP A 75 15.50 2.22 9.30
N ALA A 76 15.71 2.98 8.24
CA ALA A 76 16.42 2.49 7.04
C ALA A 76 17.91 2.17 7.27
N ASN A 77 18.50 2.57 8.42
CA ASN A 77 19.89 2.24 8.74
C ASN A 77 20.02 0.88 9.45
N SER A 78 18.91 0.30 9.92
CA SER A 78 18.87 -1.04 10.48
C SER A 78 18.26 -1.99 9.47
N ILE A 79 19.10 -2.81 8.83
CA ILE A 79 18.66 -3.83 7.85
C ILE A 79 17.59 -4.73 8.46
N ALA A 80 17.76 -5.14 9.71
CA ALA A 80 16.80 -5.97 10.43
C ALA A 80 15.45 -5.24 10.65
N ALA A 81 15.47 -3.99 11.09
CA ALA A 81 14.23 -3.23 11.30
C ALA A 81 13.54 -2.84 9.99
N PHE A 82 14.31 -2.63 8.92
CA PHE A 82 13.78 -2.36 7.57
C PHE A 82 13.12 -3.59 6.96
N ASP A 83 13.77 -4.76 7.06
CA ASP A 83 13.18 -6.03 6.61
C ASP A 83 11.95 -6.41 7.45
N GLU A 84 12.01 -6.21 8.77
CA GLU A 84 10.85 -6.39 9.67
C GLU A 84 9.71 -5.45 9.27
N ALA A 85 10.02 -4.18 8.96
CA ALA A 85 9.04 -3.18 8.56
C ALA A 85 8.35 -3.51 7.25
N LEU A 86 9.11 -3.95 6.25
CA LEU A 86 8.54 -4.31 4.96
C LEU A 86 7.71 -5.60 5.05
N ASN A 87 8.20 -6.62 5.76
CA ASN A 87 7.47 -7.87 5.99
C ASN A 87 6.21 -7.66 6.85
N SER A 88 6.22 -6.68 7.75
CA SER A 88 5.10 -6.39 8.64
C SER A 88 4.20 -5.25 8.16
N SER A 89 4.53 -4.63 7.02
CA SER A 89 3.83 -3.42 6.53
C SER A 89 2.32 -3.62 6.44
N TYR A 90 1.85 -4.72 5.83
CA TYR A 90 0.43 -5.06 5.78
C TYR A 90 -0.18 -5.18 7.19
N ALA A 91 0.51 -5.85 8.12
CA ALA A 91 0.03 -6.03 9.49
C ALA A 91 -0.08 -4.70 10.23
N TRP A 92 0.85 -3.77 10.02
CA TRP A 92 0.79 -2.44 10.60
C TRP A 92 -0.40 -1.64 10.07
N PHE A 93 -0.63 -1.64 8.76
CA PHE A 93 -1.83 -1.02 8.20
C PHE A 93 -3.12 -1.68 8.72
N ASN A 94 -3.15 -3.01 8.85
CA ASN A 94 -4.30 -3.74 9.38
C ASN A 94 -4.59 -3.45 10.86
N GLN A 95 -3.56 -3.20 11.67
CA GLN A 95 -3.69 -2.93 13.11
C GLN A 95 -3.89 -1.44 13.45
N ALA A 96 -3.62 -0.54 12.51
CA ALA A 96 -3.79 0.89 12.73
C ALA A 96 -5.27 1.22 13.02
N ALA A 97 -5.50 2.15 13.96
CA ALA A 97 -6.85 2.60 14.30
C ALA A 97 -7.49 3.37 13.14
N VAL A 98 -6.68 4.15 12.41
CA VAL A 98 -7.07 4.90 11.22
C VAL A 98 -5.88 5.03 10.26
N CYS A 99 -6.15 4.93 8.97
CA CYS A 99 -5.21 5.24 7.90
C CYS A 99 -5.60 6.59 7.26
N PHE A 100 -4.66 7.53 7.27
CA PHE A 100 -4.80 8.79 6.55
C PHE A 100 -4.07 8.66 5.21
N VAL A 101 -4.80 8.85 4.11
CA VAL A 101 -4.24 8.88 2.76
C VAL A 101 -4.07 10.33 2.34
N TYR A 102 -2.81 10.79 2.26
CA TYR A 102 -2.50 12.14 1.81
C TYR A 102 -2.20 12.17 0.30
N LEU A 103 -3.03 12.88 -0.45
CA LEU A 103 -2.97 13.00 -1.90
C LEU A 103 -2.45 14.38 -2.31
N HIS A 104 -1.13 14.49 -2.46
CA HIS A 104 -0.45 15.74 -2.79
C HIS A 104 -0.86 16.34 -4.16
N ASP A 105 -1.45 15.53 -5.05
CA ASP A 105 -1.81 15.87 -6.43
C ASP A 105 -3.32 16.05 -6.64
N VAL A 106 -4.09 16.14 -5.55
CA VAL A 106 -5.54 16.26 -5.58
C VAL A 106 -6.02 17.60 -5.06
N GLU A 107 -6.96 18.21 -5.78
CA GLU A 107 -7.61 19.47 -5.40
C GLU A 107 -8.85 19.19 -4.54
N SER A 108 -8.95 19.84 -3.38
CA SER A 108 -10.05 19.63 -2.42
C SER A 108 -11.43 20.08 -2.90
N ARG A 109 -11.47 20.96 -3.92
CA ARG A 109 -12.72 21.51 -4.46
C ARG A 109 -13.39 20.63 -5.53
N GLU A 110 -12.69 19.60 -6.00
CA GLU A 110 -13.20 18.72 -7.05
C GLU A 110 -14.05 17.60 -6.44
N ARG A 111 -15.04 17.13 -7.20
CA ARG A 111 -15.87 15.99 -6.80
C ARG A 111 -15.22 14.70 -7.28
N PRO A 112 -14.88 13.74 -6.39
CA PRO A 112 -14.24 12.48 -6.77
C PRO A 112 -14.99 11.71 -7.86
N GLU A 113 -16.32 11.81 -7.88
CA GLU A 113 -17.19 11.10 -8.83
C GLU A 113 -16.99 11.56 -10.28
N GLN A 114 -16.57 12.81 -10.51
CA GLN A 114 -16.32 13.33 -11.86
C GLN A 114 -15.17 12.57 -12.53
N GLU A 115 -15.37 12.12 -13.77
CA GLU A 115 -14.36 11.34 -14.53
C GLU A 115 -13.03 12.07 -14.66
N SER A 116 -13.08 13.39 -14.83
CA SER A 116 -11.92 14.26 -14.94
C SER A 116 -11.39 14.75 -13.58
N SER A 117 -11.80 14.18 -12.45
CA SER A 117 -11.26 14.59 -11.15
C SER A 117 -9.79 14.21 -11.00
N THR A 118 -9.05 15.06 -10.30
CA THR A 118 -7.68 14.81 -9.86
C THR A 118 -7.60 13.61 -8.93
N PHE A 119 -8.65 13.35 -8.13
CA PHE A 119 -8.76 12.14 -7.30
C PHE A 119 -8.58 10.87 -8.13
N ARG A 120 -9.37 10.70 -9.21
CA ARG A 120 -9.30 9.52 -10.08
C ARG A 120 -7.94 9.36 -10.77
N ARG A 121 -7.22 10.46 -11.00
CA ARG A 121 -5.91 10.48 -11.65
C ARG A 121 -4.73 10.51 -10.67
N SER A 122 -4.99 10.45 -9.36
CA SER A 122 -3.93 10.56 -8.37
C SER A 122 -2.89 9.47 -8.59
N LYS A 123 -1.62 9.86 -8.56
CA LYS A 123 -0.49 8.93 -8.65
C LYS A 123 -0.53 7.88 -7.55
N TRP A 124 -1.17 8.17 -6.42
CA TRP A 124 -1.32 7.24 -5.31
C TRP A 124 -1.94 5.90 -5.75
N PHE A 125 -2.98 5.90 -6.60
CA PHE A 125 -3.62 4.67 -7.09
C PHE A 125 -2.70 3.82 -7.99
N SER A 126 -1.68 4.43 -8.58
CA SER A 126 -0.72 3.77 -9.47
C SER A 126 0.51 3.23 -8.76
N ARG A 127 0.68 3.45 -7.45
CA ARG A 127 1.86 2.95 -6.71
C ARG A 127 1.64 1.50 -6.29
N ALA A 128 2.68 0.67 -6.33
CA ALA A 128 2.58 -0.74 -5.94
C ALA A 128 2.13 -0.91 -4.49
N TRP A 129 2.88 -0.31 -3.54
CA TRP A 129 2.66 -0.45 -2.11
C TRP A 129 1.29 0.04 -1.63
N THR A 130 0.73 1.06 -2.27
CA THR A 130 -0.57 1.62 -1.85
C THR A 130 -1.74 0.66 -2.02
N LEU A 131 -1.56 -0.48 -2.72
CA LEU A 131 -2.57 -1.53 -2.81
C LEU A 131 -2.88 -2.13 -1.44
N GLN A 132 -1.85 -2.57 -0.72
CA GLN A 132 -2.03 -3.09 0.62
C GLN A 132 -2.40 -2.00 1.62
N GLU A 133 -1.88 -0.79 1.44
CA GLU A 133 -2.22 0.36 2.30
C GLU A 133 -3.70 0.78 2.17
N LEU A 134 -4.33 0.47 1.03
CA LEU A 134 -5.77 0.64 0.82
C LEU A 134 -6.59 -0.49 1.44
N LEU A 135 -6.15 -1.74 1.26
CA LEU A 135 -6.93 -2.93 1.55
C LEU A 135 -6.80 -3.42 3.00
N ALA A 136 -5.61 -3.32 3.59
CA ALA A 136 -5.34 -3.77 4.95
C ALA A 136 -6.12 -3.01 6.05
N PRO A 137 -6.14 -1.65 6.08
CA PRO A 137 -6.79 -0.93 7.18
C PRO A 137 -8.32 -0.98 7.10
N GLY A 138 -8.97 -1.09 8.26
CA GLY A 138 -10.43 -0.98 8.38
C GLY A 138 -10.96 0.42 8.08
N ASN A 139 -10.33 1.45 8.66
CA ASN A 139 -10.75 2.85 8.54
C ASN A 139 -9.74 3.63 7.69
N VAL A 140 -10.19 4.22 6.58
CA VAL A 140 -9.34 5.01 5.68
C VAL A 140 -10.03 6.32 5.33
N PHE A 141 -9.30 7.43 5.50
CA PHE A 141 -9.74 8.78 5.15
C PHE A 141 -8.78 9.38 4.13
N PHE A 142 -9.34 9.94 3.06
CA PHE A 142 -8.58 10.60 2.00
C PHE A 142 -8.53 12.10 2.24
N PHE A 143 -7.33 12.67 2.14
CA PHE A 143 -7.08 14.09 2.28
C PHE A 143 -6.39 14.65 1.04
N ALA A 144 -6.84 15.82 0.59
CA ALA A 144 -6.23 16.56 -0.50
C ALA A 144 -4.91 17.22 -0.08
N LYS A 145 -4.24 17.86 -1.03
CA LYS A 145 -2.95 18.56 -0.80
C LYS A 145 -3.00 19.67 0.27
N ASP A 146 -4.18 20.19 0.57
CA ASP A 146 -4.42 21.21 1.60
C ASP A 146 -4.94 20.61 2.92
N TRP A 147 -4.81 19.29 3.11
CA TRP A 147 -5.29 18.52 4.27
C TRP A 147 -6.80 18.60 4.52
N LYS A 148 -7.58 19.01 3.52
CA LYS A 148 -9.05 18.90 3.58
C LYS A 148 -9.49 17.48 3.25
N GLU A 149 -10.44 16.99 4.04
CA GLU A 149 -11.05 15.69 3.82
C GLU A 149 -11.80 15.65 2.48
N ILE A 150 -11.54 14.60 1.71
CA ILE A 150 -12.24 14.27 0.47
C ILE A 150 -13.37 13.29 0.77
N GLY A 151 -13.12 12.31 1.65
CA GLY A 151 -14.08 11.32 2.09
C GLY A 151 -13.41 10.05 2.60
N THR A 152 -14.23 9.06 2.95
CA THR A 152 -13.76 7.77 3.47
C THR A 152 -13.66 6.73 2.35
N LYS A 153 -12.83 5.68 2.55
CA LYS A 153 -12.82 4.50 1.64
C LYS A 153 -14.20 3.91 1.47
N ALA A 154 -14.99 3.85 2.55
CA ALA A 154 -16.35 3.35 2.49
C ALA A 154 -17.27 4.23 1.64
N GLY A 155 -17.24 5.54 1.85
CA GLY A 155 -18.03 6.50 1.08
C GLY A 155 -17.63 6.59 -0.40
N LEU A 156 -16.36 6.33 -0.70
CA LEU A 156 -15.80 6.41 -2.05
C LEU A 156 -15.62 5.05 -2.73
N ALA A 157 -16.16 3.96 -2.17
CA ALA A 157 -15.89 2.60 -2.64
C ALA A 157 -16.22 2.40 -4.13
N SER A 158 -17.33 2.96 -4.62
CA SER A 158 -17.70 2.88 -6.05
C SER A 158 -16.70 3.63 -6.95
N VAL A 159 -16.26 4.82 -6.54
CA VAL A 159 -15.26 5.60 -7.28
C VAL A 159 -13.92 4.86 -7.29
N ILE A 160 -13.45 4.40 -6.13
CA ILE A 160 -12.19 3.65 -6.00
C ILE A 160 -12.24 2.36 -6.82
N SER A 161 -13.36 1.62 -6.77
CA SER A 161 -13.56 0.41 -7.57
C SER A 161 -13.43 0.69 -9.06
N SER A 162 -14.07 1.75 -9.56
CA SER A 162 -13.97 2.14 -10.98
C SER A 162 -12.55 2.56 -11.41
N VAL A 163 -11.73 3.09 -10.50
CA VAL A 163 -10.34 3.50 -10.77
C VAL A 163 -9.39 2.31 -10.72
N THR A 164 -9.62 1.37 -9.82
CA THR A 164 -8.62 0.34 -9.46
C THR A 164 -8.99 -1.08 -9.92
N GLY A 165 -10.25 -1.32 -10.28
CA GLY A 165 -10.78 -2.66 -10.52
C GLY A 165 -10.97 -3.50 -9.26
N ILE A 166 -10.76 -2.93 -8.07
CA ILE A 166 -10.97 -3.63 -6.80
C ILE A 166 -12.47 -3.72 -6.53
N HIS A 167 -12.95 -4.90 -6.14
CA HIS A 167 -14.36 -5.11 -5.78
C HIS A 167 -14.76 -4.21 -4.60
N THR A 168 -15.94 -3.62 -4.68
CA THR A 168 -16.48 -2.78 -3.60
C THR A 168 -16.56 -3.56 -2.28
N ASP A 169 -16.93 -4.84 -2.34
CA ASP A 169 -16.92 -5.73 -1.18
C ASP A 169 -15.53 -5.83 -0.52
N ALA A 170 -14.45 -5.91 -1.29
CA ALA A 170 -13.08 -5.94 -0.75
C ALA A 170 -12.68 -4.60 -0.11
N LEU A 171 -13.17 -3.47 -0.65
CA LEU A 171 -12.91 -2.14 -0.11
C LEU A 171 -13.65 -1.90 1.21
N MET A 172 -14.89 -2.38 1.30
CA MET A 172 -15.78 -2.23 2.46
C MET A 172 -15.44 -3.22 3.58
N HIS A 173 -14.93 -4.40 3.21
CA HIS A 173 -14.74 -5.53 4.12
C HIS A 173 -13.32 -6.14 3.95
N PRO A 174 -12.28 -5.54 4.56
CA PRO A 174 -10.91 -6.06 4.52
C PRO A 174 -10.79 -7.55 4.88
N GLU A 175 -11.62 -8.05 5.81
CA GLU A 175 -11.66 -9.44 6.23
C GLU A 175 -12.13 -10.40 5.12
N ARG A 176 -12.82 -9.88 4.11
CA ARG A 176 -13.26 -10.67 2.94
C ARG A 176 -12.20 -10.78 1.87
N VAL A 177 -11.17 -9.95 1.89
CA VAL A 177 -10.08 -9.97 0.89
C VAL A 177 -9.50 -11.37 0.66
N PRO A 178 -9.19 -12.19 1.69
CA PRO A 178 -8.67 -13.55 1.48
C PRO A 178 -9.64 -14.52 0.80
N HIS A 179 -10.95 -14.22 0.75
CA HIS A 179 -11.97 -15.07 0.14
C HIS A 179 -12.07 -14.88 -1.39
N PHE A 180 -11.48 -13.80 -1.92
CA PHE A 180 -11.36 -13.64 -3.36
C PHE A 180 -10.30 -14.59 -3.91
N SER A 181 -10.52 -15.05 -5.14
CA SER A 181 -9.59 -15.94 -5.81
C SER A 181 -8.20 -15.31 -5.90
N VAL A 182 -7.18 -16.15 -5.99
CA VAL A 182 -5.80 -15.69 -6.22
C VAL A 182 -5.73 -14.83 -7.48
N ALA A 183 -6.40 -15.23 -8.56
CA ALA A 183 -6.42 -14.46 -9.80
C ALA A 183 -7.07 -13.08 -9.65
N THR A 184 -8.21 -12.98 -8.96
CA THR A 184 -8.87 -11.70 -8.70
C THR A 184 -7.97 -10.79 -7.87
N ARG A 185 -7.36 -11.29 -6.79
CA ARG A 185 -6.43 -10.50 -5.98
C ARG A 185 -5.21 -10.05 -6.77
N MET A 186 -4.65 -10.91 -7.62
CA MET A 186 -3.54 -10.55 -8.52
C MET A 186 -3.94 -9.44 -9.51
N SER A 187 -5.18 -9.46 -10.01
CA SER A 187 -5.67 -8.45 -10.97
C SER A 187 -5.62 -7.02 -10.42
N TRP A 188 -5.73 -6.84 -9.10
CA TRP A 188 -5.69 -5.52 -8.45
C TRP A 188 -4.31 -4.86 -8.48
N ALA A 189 -3.28 -5.62 -8.85
CA ALA A 189 -1.92 -5.14 -9.06
C ALA A 189 -1.71 -4.55 -10.46
N LYS A 190 -2.67 -4.72 -11.38
CA LYS A 190 -2.61 -4.27 -12.77
C LYS A 190 -2.19 -2.81 -12.87
N GLY A 191 -1.16 -2.56 -13.69
CA GLY A 191 -0.72 -1.20 -14.03
C GLY A 191 -0.03 -0.44 -12.90
N ARG A 192 0.05 -1.00 -11.68
CA ARG A 192 0.78 -0.38 -10.57
C ARG A 192 2.28 -0.41 -10.81
N LYS A 193 2.97 0.63 -10.36
CA LYS A 193 4.38 0.93 -10.61
C LYS A 193 5.14 1.14 -9.30
N SER A 194 6.43 0.85 -9.35
CA SER A 194 7.39 1.10 -8.27
C SER A 194 8.73 1.52 -8.88
N SER A 195 9.56 2.18 -8.09
CA SER A 195 10.91 2.58 -8.52
C SER A 195 11.84 1.36 -8.65
N LYS A 196 11.70 0.38 -7.76
CA LYS A 196 12.39 -0.91 -7.85
C LYS A 196 11.41 -1.95 -8.38
N PRO A 197 11.77 -2.71 -9.43
CA PRO A 197 10.84 -3.66 -10.06
C PRO A 197 10.32 -4.73 -9.08
N GLU A 198 11.15 -5.18 -8.14
CA GLU A 198 10.79 -6.20 -7.14
C GLU A 198 9.70 -5.71 -6.16
N ASP A 199 9.61 -4.40 -5.91
CA ASP A 199 8.58 -3.83 -5.02
C ASP A 199 7.16 -4.03 -5.56
N ARG A 200 6.99 -4.24 -6.88
CA ARG A 200 5.68 -4.64 -7.44
C ARG A 200 5.21 -5.97 -6.90
N VAL A 201 6.15 -6.84 -6.52
CA VAL A 201 5.90 -8.17 -5.98
C VAL A 201 5.82 -8.12 -4.45
N TYR A 202 6.76 -7.44 -3.80
CA TYR A 202 6.76 -7.33 -2.33
C TYR A 202 5.48 -6.67 -1.81
N ALA A 203 4.92 -5.70 -2.54
CA ALA A 203 3.64 -5.08 -2.21
C ALA A 203 2.43 -6.04 -2.20
N LEU A 204 2.57 -7.26 -2.73
CA LEU A 204 1.51 -8.28 -2.77
C LEU A 204 1.62 -9.29 -1.63
N MET A 205 2.75 -9.36 -0.92
CA MET A 205 3.01 -10.38 0.10
C MET A 205 1.93 -10.43 1.17
N GLY A 206 1.58 -9.27 1.73
CA GLY A 206 0.54 -9.15 2.74
C GLY A 206 -0.85 -9.54 2.25
N LEU A 207 -1.17 -9.21 0.99
CA LEU A 207 -2.45 -9.57 0.36
C LEU A 207 -2.67 -11.09 0.24
N PHE A 208 -1.58 -11.84 0.18
CA PHE A 208 -1.58 -13.30 0.09
C PHE A 208 -1.16 -14.01 1.39
N GLY A 209 -0.82 -13.28 2.45
CA GLY A 209 -0.34 -13.87 3.70
C GLY A 209 0.94 -14.69 3.52
N VAL A 210 1.82 -14.27 2.60
CA VAL A 210 3.11 -14.91 2.33
C VAL A 210 4.25 -13.99 2.72
N ASN A 211 5.40 -14.57 3.06
CA ASN A 211 6.60 -13.80 3.43
C ASN A 211 7.73 -14.21 2.51
N LEU A 212 8.39 -13.23 1.88
CA LEU A 212 9.58 -13.45 1.07
C LEU A 212 10.74 -12.65 1.65
N PRO A 213 11.96 -13.22 1.68
CA PRO A 213 13.16 -12.42 1.93
C PRO A 213 13.30 -11.31 0.88
N ILE A 214 13.59 -10.09 1.34
CA ILE A 214 13.67 -8.93 0.47
C ILE A 214 15.07 -8.85 -0.13
N VAL A 215 15.16 -9.18 -1.41
CA VAL A 215 16.39 -9.17 -2.19
C VAL A 215 16.19 -8.31 -3.43
N TYR A 216 17.02 -7.27 -3.58
CA TYR A 216 17.03 -6.41 -4.76
C TYR A 216 18.10 -6.85 -5.76
N GLY A 217 17.84 -6.69 -7.05
CA GLY A 217 18.77 -7.03 -8.14
C GLY A 217 18.45 -8.34 -8.85
N GLN A 218 17.48 -9.12 -8.37
CA GLN A 218 16.99 -10.35 -9.02
C GLN A 218 15.92 -10.06 -10.09
N GLY A 219 15.32 -8.87 -10.07
CA GLY A 219 14.29 -8.45 -11.02
C GLY A 219 12.88 -8.94 -10.68
N GLU A 220 11.88 -8.31 -11.31
CA GLU A 220 10.45 -8.54 -11.05
C GLU A 220 10.07 -10.00 -11.29
N THR A 221 10.41 -10.56 -12.46
CA THR A 221 9.97 -11.89 -12.89
C THR A 221 10.44 -12.98 -11.93
N GLU A 222 11.71 -12.99 -11.55
CA GLU A 222 12.23 -13.99 -10.61
C GLU A 222 11.55 -13.85 -9.23
N THR A 223 11.37 -12.62 -8.75
CA THR A 223 10.67 -12.35 -7.48
C THR A 223 9.22 -12.82 -7.55
N PHE A 224 8.53 -12.57 -8.67
CA PHE A 224 7.12 -12.93 -8.85
C PHE A 224 6.92 -14.44 -8.97
N MET A 225 7.86 -15.17 -9.56
CA MET A 225 7.86 -16.63 -9.52
C MET A 225 8.01 -17.16 -8.08
N LYS A 226 8.89 -16.56 -7.26
CA LYS A 226 9.03 -16.90 -5.83
C LYS A 226 7.72 -16.64 -5.07
N LEU A 227 7.05 -15.51 -5.33
CA LEU A 227 5.74 -15.20 -4.75
C LEU A 227 4.70 -16.27 -5.10
N GLN A 228 4.56 -16.61 -6.39
CA GLN A 228 3.59 -17.63 -6.82
C GLN A 228 3.87 -18.99 -6.19
N HIS A 229 5.14 -19.39 -6.04
CA HIS A 229 5.50 -20.61 -5.31
C HIS A 229 5.06 -20.58 -3.85
N GLU A 230 5.28 -19.47 -3.12
CA GLU A 230 4.82 -19.36 -1.74
C GLU A 230 3.29 -19.36 -1.61
N ILE A 231 2.58 -18.81 -2.58
CA ILE A 231 1.11 -18.87 -2.63
C ILE A 231 0.65 -20.32 -2.82
N ILE A 232 1.24 -21.06 -3.76
CA ILE A 232 0.90 -22.48 -4.04
C ILE A 232 1.14 -23.37 -2.82
N LYS A 233 2.19 -23.10 -2.04
CA LYS A 233 2.47 -23.85 -0.80
C LYS A 233 1.36 -23.69 0.25
N LYS A 234 0.60 -22.59 0.20
CA LYS A 234 -0.41 -22.23 1.22
C LYS A 234 -1.85 -22.26 0.72
N SER A 235 -2.06 -22.41 -0.59
CA SER A 235 -3.36 -22.31 -1.24
C SER A 235 -3.49 -23.36 -2.34
N ASP A 236 -4.63 -24.03 -2.35
CA ASP A 236 -5.09 -24.95 -3.40
C ASP A 236 -5.93 -24.24 -4.48
N ASP A 237 -6.02 -22.91 -4.43
CA ASP A 237 -6.74 -22.10 -5.41
C ASP A 237 -6.07 -22.16 -6.80
N GLN A 238 -6.70 -22.94 -7.69
CA GLN A 238 -6.26 -23.19 -9.07
C GLN A 238 -6.28 -21.92 -9.95
N SER A 239 -6.95 -20.85 -9.52
CA SER A 239 -7.00 -19.60 -10.26
C SER A 239 -5.61 -18.94 -10.42
N ILE A 240 -4.60 -19.34 -9.64
CA ILE A 240 -3.22 -18.91 -9.87
C ILE A 240 -2.70 -19.21 -11.29
N LEU A 241 -3.31 -20.17 -12.00
CA LEU A 241 -2.99 -20.52 -13.39
C LEU A 241 -3.92 -19.84 -14.42
N ALA A 242 -4.83 -18.96 -14.01
CA ALA A 242 -5.82 -18.30 -14.88
C ALA A 242 -5.29 -17.08 -15.64
N TRP A 243 -4.00 -16.76 -15.50
CA TRP A 243 -3.34 -15.65 -16.18
C TRP A 243 -3.33 -15.84 -17.71
N ARG A 244 -3.25 -14.72 -18.44
CA ARG A 244 -3.27 -14.73 -19.91
C ARG A 244 -2.05 -14.03 -20.48
N PHE A 245 -1.53 -14.59 -21.56
CA PHE A 245 -0.51 -13.94 -22.37
C PHE A 245 -1.16 -13.00 -23.39
N PHE A 246 -0.81 -11.72 -23.37
CA PHE A 246 -1.18 -10.79 -24.43
C PHE A 246 -0.14 -10.86 -25.55
N THR A 247 -0.58 -11.04 -26.79
CA THR A 247 0.27 -11.21 -27.98
C THR A 247 1.22 -10.04 -28.28
N CYS A 248 1.11 -8.92 -27.55
CA CYS A 248 1.97 -7.73 -27.69
C CYS A 248 3.03 -7.58 -26.58
N ALA A 249 3.07 -8.47 -25.58
CA ALA A 249 4.15 -8.51 -24.60
C ALA A 249 5.36 -9.27 -25.20
N PRO A 250 6.61 -9.00 -24.75
CA PRO A 250 7.72 -9.90 -25.05
C PRO A 250 7.31 -11.33 -24.66
N SER A 251 7.57 -12.29 -25.56
CA SER A 251 7.31 -13.73 -25.31
C SER A 251 7.69 -14.07 -23.87
N PRO A 252 6.87 -14.88 -23.14
CA PRO A 252 7.26 -15.33 -21.82
C PRO A 252 8.65 -15.96 -21.93
N ARG A 253 9.51 -15.74 -20.94
CA ARG A 253 10.79 -16.47 -20.88
C ARG A 253 10.49 -17.92 -20.52
N THR A 254 10.09 -18.69 -21.54
CA THR A 254 10.06 -20.14 -21.72
C THR A 254 10.19 -21.04 -20.48
N SER A 255 9.28 -22.03 -20.38
CA SER A 255 9.29 -23.30 -19.60
C SER A 255 8.50 -23.38 -18.27
N SER A 256 7.97 -22.29 -17.73
CA SER A 256 7.16 -22.31 -16.49
C SER A 256 5.67 -22.18 -16.76
N PHE A 257 4.83 -22.86 -15.96
CA PHE A 257 3.37 -22.68 -15.94
C PHE A 257 2.93 -21.41 -15.18
N LEU A 258 3.87 -20.70 -14.56
CA LEU A 258 3.63 -19.50 -13.77
C LEU A 258 3.79 -18.22 -14.61
N ALA A 259 3.12 -17.16 -14.20
CA ALA A 259 3.17 -15.87 -14.88
C ALA A 259 4.49 -15.14 -14.62
N ASP A 260 4.95 -14.34 -15.59
CA ASP A 260 6.18 -13.54 -15.46
C ASP A 260 5.95 -12.19 -14.75
N SER A 261 4.70 -11.74 -14.64
CA SER A 261 4.32 -10.46 -14.03
C SER A 261 2.87 -10.50 -13.53
N PRO A 262 2.52 -9.77 -12.46
CA PRO A 262 1.13 -9.61 -12.03
C PRO A 262 0.22 -9.00 -13.11
N ASP A 263 0.75 -8.26 -14.09
CA ASP A 263 -0.05 -7.69 -15.18
C ASP A 263 -0.71 -8.77 -16.07
N TYR A 264 -0.23 -10.02 -16.06
CA TYR A 264 -0.89 -11.11 -16.79
C TYR A 264 -2.21 -11.59 -16.15
N PHE A 265 -2.55 -11.09 -14.95
CA PHE A 265 -3.86 -11.29 -14.31
C PHE A 265 -4.81 -10.10 -14.52
N ALA A 266 -4.47 -9.15 -15.39
CA ALA A 266 -5.19 -7.90 -15.60
C ALA A 266 -6.70 -8.03 -15.90
N ASP A 267 -7.13 -9.17 -16.44
CA ASP A 267 -8.52 -9.44 -16.83
C ASP A 267 -9.15 -10.56 -15.97
N CYS A 268 -8.52 -10.87 -14.83
CA CYS A 268 -8.99 -11.91 -13.92
C CYS A 268 -9.89 -11.39 -12.78
N GLY A 269 -10.39 -10.14 -12.88
CA GLY A 269 -11.19 -9.51 -11.83
C GLY A 269 -12.42 -10.32 -11.40
N ASP A 270 -13.02 -11.05 -12.33
CA ASP A 270 -14.25 -11.83 -12.13
C ASP A 270 -14.00 -13.36 -12.04
N VAL A 271 -12.74 -13.78 -11.85
CA VAL A 271 -12.41 -15.20 -11.71
C VAL A 271 -12.77 -15.66 -10.30
N HIS A 272 -13.61 -16.69 -10.20
CA HIS A 272 -14.00 -17.28 -8.91
C HIS A 272 -13.25 -18.58 -8.65
N ARG A 273 -13.02 -18.88 -7.37
CA ARG A 273 -12.49 -20.16 -6.93
C ARG A 273 -13.52 -21.26 -7.23
N ILE A 274 -13.06 -22.40 -7.73
CA ILE A 274 -13.92 -23.59 -7.90
C ILE A 274 -14.26 -24.12 -6.49
N PRO A 275 -15.53 -24.46 -6.21
CA PRO A 275 -15.96 -25.02 -4.93
C PRO A 275 -15.20 -26.28 -4.50
#